data_AF-A0A432T6L0-F1
#
_entry.id   AF-A0A432T6L0-F1
#
_cell.length_a   1.000
_cell.length_b   1.000
_cell.length_c   1.000
_cell.angle_alpha   90.00
_cell.angle_beta   90.00
_cell.angle_gamma   90.00
#
_symmetry.space_group_name_H-M   'P 1'
#
loop_
_entity.id
_entity.type
_entity.pdbx_description
1 polymer ?
#
loop_
_entity_poly.entity_id
_entity_poly.type
_entity_poly.pdbx_seq_one_letter_code
_entity_poly.pdbx_strand_id
1 'polypeptide(L)'
;MKALLFLTIIATFGIIFFKYSRDKNLNKLLVSLATFGFIITLAIIGNLTRPVIPIFAAHLLLTFVAWGGLMVYVFKHKYYGWLIALPLLTIGLFLGLEFIAGSGHELT
;
A
#
# COMPACT_ATOMS: atom_id res chain seq x y z
N MET A 1 9.55 -16.24 -5.70
CA MET A 1 8.47 -15.24 -5.58
C MET A 1 8.62 -14.37 -4.33
N LYS A 2 8.81 -14.91 -3.12
CA LYS A 2 9.02 -14.12 -1.89
C LYS A 2 10.26 -13.21 -1.93
N ALA A 3 11.34 -13.65 -2.57
CA ALA A 3 12.59 -12.87 -2.72
C ALA A 3 12.38 -11.51 -3.40
N LEU A 4 11.47 -11.41 -4.39
CA LEU A 4 11.18 -10.16 -5.09
C LEU A 4 10.50 -9.13 -4.18
N LEU A 5 9.60 -9.59 -3.30
CA LEU A 5 8.96 -8.74 -2.30
C LEU A 5 9.99 -8.20 -1.30
N PHE A 6 10.85 -9.08 -0.77
CA PHE A 6 11.94 -8.65 0.12
C PHE A 6 12.87 -7.64 -0.56
N LEU A 7 13.23 -7.88 -1.82
CA LEU A 7 14.09 -6.98 -2.59
C LEU A 7 13.43 -5.61 -2.78
N THR A 8 12.12 -5.58 -3.09
CA THR A 8 11.37 -4.33 -3.25
C THR A 8 11.29 -3.53 -1.94
N ILE A 9 11.12 -4.23 -0.81
CA ILE A 9 11.10 -3.62 0.52
C ILE A 9 12.47 -3.02 0.86
N ILE A 10 13.54 -3.79 0.69
CA ILE A 10 14.92 -3.34 0.94
C ILE A 10 15.27 -2.15 0.03
N ALA A 11 14.92 -2.23 -1.25
CA ALA A 11 15.15 -1.14 -2.20
C ALA A 11 14.40 0.13 -1.80
N THR A 12 13.15 0.02 -1.36
CA THR A 12 12.35 1.18 -0.92
C THR A 12 12.95 1.82 0.34
N PHE A 13 13.36 1.02 1.33
CA PHE A 13 14.11 1.54 2.48
C PHE A 13 15.40 2.23 2.04
N GLY A 14 16.18 1.59 1.17
CA GLY A 14 17.41 2.16 0.61
C GLY A 14 17.18 3.53 -0.04
N ILE A 15 16.14 3.68 -0.85
CA ILE A 15 15.77 4.96 -1.49
C ILE A 15 15.43 6.02 -0.43
N ILE A 16 14.61 5.68 0.56
CA ILE A 16 14.18 6.61 1.62
C ILE A 16 15.41 7.08 2.44
N PHE A 17 16.26 6.16 2.88
CA PHE A 17 17.46 6.49 3.66
C PHE A 17 18.52 7.23 2.83
N PHE A 18 18.69 6.88 1.56
CA PHE A 18 19.57 7.62 0.64
C PHE A 18 19.10 9.06 0.49
N LYS A 19 17.79 9.28 0.29
CA LYS A 19 17.23 10.63 0.17
C LYS A 19 17.37 11.42 1.48
N TYR A 20 17.18 10.78 2.63
CA TYR A 20 17.46 11.39 3.93
C TYR A 20 18.94 11.75 4.10
N SER A 21 19.87 10.90 3.66
CA SER A 21 21.30 11.23 3.74
C SER A 21 21.67 12.49 2.97
N ARG A 22 20.99 12.75 1.85
CA ARG A 22 21.18 13.94 1.01
C ARG A 22 20.48 15.19 1.56
N ASP A 23 19.21 15.06 1.96
CA ASP A 23 18.38 16.21 2.36
C ASP A 23 18.48 16.53 3.87
N LYS A 24 18.95 15.56 4.69
CA LYS A 24 18.99 15.57 6.16
C LYS A 24 17.67 15.97 6.84
N ASN A 25 16.54 15.78 6.14
CA ASN A 25 15.22 16.16 6.63
C ASN A 25 14.55 14.99 7.37
N LEU A 26 14.56 15.06 8.71
CA LEU A 26 13.96 14.05 9.59
C LEU A 26 12.44 13.93 9.44
N ASN A 27 11.72 15.03 9.27
CA ASN A 27 10.27 15.02 9.11
C ASN A 27 9.88 14.22 7.85
N LYS A 28 10.59 14.46 6.75
CA LYS A 28 10.38 13.74 5.49
C LYS A 28 10.72 12.26 5.61
N LEU A 29 11.78 11.92 6.35
CA LEU A 29 12.13 10.53 6.66
C LEU A 29 10.99 9.83 7.41
N LEU A 30 10.52 10.41 8.52
CA LEU A 30 9.46 9.83 9.35
C LEU A 30 8.15 9.66 8.59
N VAL A 31 7.73 10.68 7.82
CA VAL A 31 6.52 10.59 6.98
C VAL A 31 6.68 9.51 5.92
N SER A 32 7.85 9.39 5.28
CA SER A 32 8.10 8.35 4.27
C SER A 32 8.06 6.95 4.89
N LEU A 33 8.67 6.75 6.06
CA LEU A 33 8.67 5.48 6.78
C LEU A 33 7.26 5.10 7.26
N ALA A 34 6.52 6.04 7.84
CA ALA A 34 5.14 5.82 8.29
C ALA A 34 4.23 5.47 7.10
N THR A 35 4.35 6.22 6.00
CA THR A 35 3.60 5.96 4.76
C THR A 35 3.95 4.59 4.20
N PHE A 36 5.23 4.23 4.16
CA PHE A 36 5.66 2.94 3.63
C PHE A 36 5.16 1.78 4.49
N GLY A 37 5.25 1.91 5.82
CA GLY A 37 4.68 0.95 6.76
C GLY A 37 3.17 0.78 6.56
N PHE A 38 2.45 1.89 6.39
CA PHE A 38 1.02 1.87 6.08
C PHE A 38 0.71 1.15 4.76
N ILE A 39 1.47 1.39 3.69
CA ILE A 39 1.31 0.67 2.41
C ILE A 39 1.58 -0.82 2.57
N ILE A 40 2.58 -1.22 3.35
CA ILE A 40 2.84 -2.65 3.67
C ILE A 40 1.64 -3.25 4.41
N THR A 41 1.10 -2.55 5.40
CA THR A 41 -0.10 -2.99 6.13
C THR A 41 -1.28 -3.17 5.17
N LEU A 42 -1.53 -2.22 4.27
CA LEU A 42 -2.57 -2.34 3.26
C LEU A 42 -2.33 -3.55 2.33
N ALA A 43 -1.11 -3.75 1.85
CA ALA A 43 -0.78 -4.89 0.99
C ALA A 43 -1.03 -6.24 1.67
N ILE A 44 -0.82 -6.33 2.99
CA ILE A 44 -1.10 -7.54 3.78
C ILE A 44 -2.61 -7.70 4.01
N ILE A 45 -3.30 -6.66 4.48
CA ILE A 45 -4.75 -6.70 4.77
C ILE A 45 -5.56 -6.90 3.49
N GLY A 46 -5.10 -6.38 2.36
CA GLY A 46 -5.70 -6.58 1.05
C GLY A 46 -5.89 -8.03 0.64
N ASN A 47 -5.15 -8.95 1.26
CA ASN A 47 -5.31 -10.38 1.09
C ASN A 47 -6.71 -10.88 1.47
N LEU A 48 -7.42 -10.15 2.33
CA LEU A 48 -8.83 -10.41 2.67
C LEU A 48 -9.74 -10.34 1.44
N THR A 49 -9.40 -9.49 0.47
CA THR A 49 -10.22 -9.30 -0.74
C THR A 49 -10.06 -10.39 -1.79
N ARG A 50 -9.16 -11.38 -1.57
CA ARG A 50 -8.87 -12.48 -2.51
C ARG A 50 -10.09 -13.24 -3.04
N PRO A 51 -11.14 -13.53 -2.24
CA PRO A 51 -12.31 -14.24 -2.74
C PRO A 51 -13.01 -13.51 -3.89
N VAL A 52 -12.91 -12.18 -3.94
CA VAL A 52 -13.50 -11.36 -5.00
C VAL A 52 -12.37 -10.87 -5.93
N ILE A 53 -12.01 -11.72 -6.90
CA ILE A 53 -10.87 -11.51 -7.82
C ILE A 53 -10.81 -10.08 -8.41
N PRO A 54 -11.91 -9.47 -8.91
CA PRO A 54 -11.85 -8.10 -9.44
C PRO A 54 -11.43 -7.06 -8.40
N ILE A 55 -11.88 -7.21 -7.15
CA ILE A 55 -11.52 -6.30 -6.05
C ILE A 55 -10.07 -6.52 -5.64
N PHE A 56 -9.64 -7.78 -5.58
CA PHE A 56 -8.25 -8.10 -5.28
C PHE A 56 -7.28 -7.53 -6.34
N ALA A 57 -7.61 -7.68 -7.62
CA ALA A 57 -6.82 -7.10 -8.71
C ALA A 57 -6.77 -5.57 -8.63
N ALA A 58 -7.91 -4.93 -8.36
CA ALA A 58 -7.97 -3.48 -8.12
C ALA A 58 -7.11 -3.08 -6.91
N HIS A 59 -7.16 -3.84 -5.81
CA HIS A 59 -6.38 -3.57 -4.61
C HIS A 59 -4.86 -3.64 -4.87
N LEU A 60 -4.40 -4.63 -5.64
CA LEU A 60 -2.99 -4.73 -6.04
C LEU A 60 -2.57 -3.52 -6.88
N LEU A 61 -3.36 -3.15 -7.89
CA LEU A 61 -3.07 -1.97 -8.73
C LEU A 61 -3.02 -0.69 -7.90
N LEU A 62 -4.00 -0.48 -7.02
CA LEU A 62 -4.03 0.71 -6.15
C LEU A 62 -2.86 0.71 -5.16
N THR A 63 -2.42 -0.45 -4.67
CA THR A 63 -1.23 -0.56 -3.81
C THR A 63 0.03 -0.13 -4.56
N PHE A 64 0.17 -0.50 -5.84
CA PHE A 64 1.24 0.01 -6.70
C PHE A 64 1.15 1.52 -6.91
N VAL A 65 -0.07 2.07 -7.10
CA VAL A 65 -0.29 3.52 -7.20
C VAL A 65 0.07 4.24 -5.90
N ALA A 66 -0.30 3.69 -4.74
CA ALA A 66 0.06 4.22 -3.43
C ALA A 66 1.59 4.26 -3.23
N TRP A 67 2.29 3.18 -3.62
CA TRP A 67 3.76 3.12 -3.64
C TRP A 67 4.36 4.16 -4.59
N GLY A 68 3.80 4.34 -5.79
CA GLY A 68 4.19 5.41 -6.71
C GLY A 68 3.97 6.81 -6.12
N GLY A 69 2.87 7.03 -5.39
CA GLY A 69 2.58 8.26 -4.66
C GLY A 69 3.63 8.57 -3.58
N LEU A 70 4.08 7.54 -2.84
CA LEU A 70 5.21 7.66 -1.92
C LEU A 70 6.49 8.07 -2.65
N MET A 71 6.80 7.47 -3.80
CA MET A 71 7.98 7.87 -4.59
C MET A 71 7.89 9.34 -5.01
N VAL A 72 6.71 9.80 -5.46
CA VAL A 72 6.50 11.22 -5.79
C VAL A 72 6.76 12.12 -4.58
N TYR A 73 6.32 11.74 -3.38
CA TYR A 73 6.62 12.49 -2.16
C TYR A 73 8.13 12.53 -1.88
N VAL A 74 8.80 11.38 -1.97
CA VAL A 74 10.25 11.25 -1.72
C VAL A 74 11.06 12.11 -2.69
N PHE A 75 10.71 12.17 -3.97
CA PHE A 75 11.48 12.91 -4.98
C PHE A 75 11.03 14.36 -5.18
N LYS A 76 9.72 14.65 -5.13
CA LYS A 76 9.15 15.96 -5.50
C LYS A 76 8.57 16.75 -4.31
N HIS A 77 8.70 16.25 -3.07
CA HIS A 77 8.18 16.88 -1.84
C HIS A 77 6.67 17.15 -1.82
N LYS A 78 5.90 16.60 -2.77
CA LYS A 78 4.44 16.73 -2.81
C LYS A 78 3.79 15.48 -2.25
N TYR A 79 3.08 15.62 -1.12
CA TYR A 79 2.40 14.51 -0.47
C TYR A 79 0.96 14.39 -0.96
N TYR A 80 0.65 13.32 -1.68
CA TYR A 80 -0.69 13.03 -2.15
C TYR A 80 -1.31 11.92 -1.30
N GLY A 81 -1.73 12.27 -0.08
CA GLY A 81 -2.31 11.32 0.87
C GLY A 81 -3.54 10.58 0.34
N TRP A 82 -4.31 11.22 -0.55
CA TRP A 82 -5.46 10.59 -1.20
C TRP A 82 -5.06 9.41 -2.09
N LEU A 83 -3.94 9.50 -2.83
CA LEU A 83 -3.40 8.39 -3.63
C LEU A 83 -2.97 7.22 -2.74
N ILE A 84 -2.35 7.54 -1.60
CA ILE A 84 -1.86 6.55 -0.64
C ILE A 84 -3.04 5.81 0.04
N ALA A 85 -4.15 6.51 0.26
CA ALA A 85 -5.35 5.96 0.89
C ALA A 85 -6.25 5.17 -0.06
N LEU A 86 -6.07 5.26 -1.39
CA LEU A 86 -6.92 4.56 -2.37
C LEU A 86 -7.11 3.06 -2.11
N PRO A 87 -6.09 2.27 -1.72
CA PRO A 87 -6.29 0.84 -1.47
C PRO A 87 -7.25 0.54 -0.30
N LEU A 88 -7.53 1.52 0.59
CA LEU A 88 -8.57 1.36 1.62
C LEU A 88 -9.96 1.23 0.99
N LEU A 89 -10.21 1.88 -0.15
CA LEU A 89 -11.52 1.83 -0.79
C LEU A 89 -11.89 0.41 -1.20
N THR A 90 -10.93 -0.39 -1.67
CA THR A 90 -11.21 -1.77 -2.07
C THR A 90 -11.48 -2.67 -0.86
N ILE A 91 -10.84 -2.39 0.28
CA ILE A 91 -11.13 -3.10 1.54
C ILE A 91 -12.54 -2.74 2.01
N GLY A 92 -12.90 -1.45 2.01
CA GLY A 92 -14.25 -1.00 2.36
C GLY A 92 -15.33 -1.57 1.44
N LEU A 93 -15.07 -1.60 0.13
CA LEU A 93 -15.97 -2.22 -0.85
C LEU A 93 -16.13 -3.72 -0.60
N PHE A 94 -15.05 -4.44 -0.32
CA PHE A 94 -15.10 -5.85 0.02
C PHE A 94 -15.95 -6.09 1.27
N LEU A 95 -15.70 -5.37 2.36
CA LEU A 95 -16.47 -5.49 3.60
C LEU A 95 -17.94 -5.13 3.40
N GLY A 96 -18.24 -4.11 2.59
CA GLY A 96 -19.60 -3.72 2.26
C GLY A 96 -20.34 -4.80 1.48
N LEU A 97 -19.67 -5.45 0.52
CA LEU A 97 -20.24 -6.58 -0.20
C LEU A 97 -20.44 -7.80 0.70
N GLU A 98 -19.46 -8.11 1.55
CA GLU A 98 -19.54 -9.22 2.51
C GLU A 98 -20.70 -9.02 3.49
N PHE A 99 -20.91 -7.79 3.95
CA PHE A 99 -22.02 -7.43 4.83
C PHE A 99 -23.39 -7.59 4.17
N ILE A 100 -23.53 -7.23 2.88
CA ILE A 100 -24.83 -7.26 2.17
C ILE A 100 -25.14 -8.65 1.59
N ALA A 101 -24.16 -9.31 0.98
CA ALA A 101 -24.34 -10.58 0.30
C ALA A 101 -24.27 -11.79 1.25
N GLY A 102 -23.77 -11.59 2.47
CA GLY A 102 -23.51 -12.66 3.43
C GLY A 102 -22.31 -13.51 3.01
N SER A 103 -21.59 -14.06 4.00
CA SER A 103 -20.47 -14.95 3.74
C SER A 103 -20.96 -16.23 3.07
N GLY A 104 -20.88 -16.30 1.74
CA GLY A 104 -20.91 -17.57 0.98
C GLY A 104 -19.68 -18.46 1.27
N HIS A 105 -19.22 -18.47 2.52
CA HIS A 105 -18.10 -19.25 3.04
C HIS A 105 -18.58 -20.45 3.89
N GLU A 106 -19.88 -20.69 3.98
CA GLU A 106 -20.40 -22.01 4.34
C GLU A 106 -20.69 -22.77 3.04
N LEU A 107 -20.21 -24.02 2.93
CA LEU A 107 -20.30 -24.96 1.79
C LEU A 107 -19.09 -25.04 0.85
N THR A 108 -17.92 -25.43 1.38
CA THR A 108 -17.11 -26.54 0.81
C THR A 108 -16.30 -27.20 1.91
#